data_AF-B6VUV5-F1
#
_entry.id   AF-B6VUV5-F1
#
_cell.length_a   1.000
_cell.length_b   1.000
_cell.length_c   1.000
_cell.angle_alpha   90.00
_cell.angle_beta   90.00
_cell.angle_gamma   90.00
#
_symmetry.space_group_name_H-M   'P 1'
#
loop_
_entity.id
_entity.type
_entity.pdbx_description
1 polymer ?
#
loop_
_entity_poly.entity_id
_entity_poly.type
_entity_poly.pdbx_seq_one_letter_code
_entity_poly.pdbx_strand_id
1 'polypeptide(L)'
;MIYETILKIRGMEVPILYYNYRCHIRHYDDPNLRKIIQLHIQVCEEIGNRECLLVEGDLITLAFECKGEEQFFYDWLNEGAMHNGEIHFIYNEVEIVDIFRFWDCFCVKIEEYMSAGNSPMMMVLYLSPGIIKRNNLEVREKEWSDKNKTLTYSNNVHPKVYENLSSTVVDNSFPKDDSIGEIKIKSQEELEDVLCEMSKEAWRRAEDIAKLLPKSNSGRTVCSDGIVTISGYSKKRVSRKFRQQVPNMVDVPVSLVIAETMNIEHSLHKNSFLDNGISGSSSASHAEKQMLVKQKNEMAFGVNKKICECCYEFIQKIAQTTGNTIFVTQPIDETYIFSPTSEKGRIYKIGNTKI
;
A
#
# COMPACT_ATOMS: atom_id res chain seq x y z
N MET A 1 -14.96 -25.37 7.88
CA MET A 1 -15.64 -24.32 7.09
C MET A 1 -14.88 -24.24 5.78
N ILE A 2 -15.46 -24.76 4.69
CA ILE A 2 -14.76 -24.96 3.42
C ILE A 2 -15.27 -23.87 2.47
N TYR A 3 -14.37 -22.96 2.09
CA TYR A 3 -14.59 -22.07 0.96
C TYR A 3 -13.95 -22.71 -0.25
N GLU A 4 -14.74 -22.96 -1.27
CA GLU A 4 -14.26 -23.41 -2.57
C GLU A 4 -14.29 -22.21 -3.53
N THR A 5 -13.28 -22.12 -4.38
CA THR A 5 -13.23 -21.09 -5.42
C THR A 5 -13.09 -21.79 -6.76
N ILE A 6 -13.93 -21.45 -7.74
CA ILE A 6 -13.91 -22.07 -9.07
C ILE A 6 -13.80 -21.00 -10.13
N LEU A 7 -12.83 -21.14 -11.03
CA LEU A 7 -12.74 -20.36 -12.26
C LEU A 7 -13.57 -21.06 -13.36
N LYS A 8 -14.53 -20.34 -13.93
CA LYS A 8 -15.28 -20.75 -15.12
C LYS A 8 -14.81 -19.95 -16.33
N ILE A 9 -14.25 -20.63 -17.33
CA ILE A 9 -13.75 -19.99 -18.55
C ILE A 9 -13.86 -20.92 -19.76
N ARG A 10 -14.45 -20.44 -20.86
CA ARG A 10 -14.67 -21.22 -22.10
C ARG A 10 -15.31 -22.61 -21.88
N GLY A 11 -16.20 -22.74 -20.89
CA GLY A 11 -16.85 -24.00 -20.53
C GLY A 11 -15.99 -24.94 -19.67
N MET A 12 -14.78 -24.54 -19.29
CA MET A 12 -13.95 -25.23 -18.31
C MET A 12 -14.26 -24.73 -16.90
N GLU A 13 -14.20 -25.63 -15.92
CA GLU A 13 -14.30 -25.31 -14.50
C GLU A 13 -13.01 -25.75 -13.80
N VAL A 14 -12.27 -24.79 -13.26
CA VAL A 14 -10.95 -25.02 -12.64
C VAL A 14 -11.04 -24.67 -11.16
N PRO A 15 -10.86 -25.66 -10.26
CA PRO A 15 -10.79 -25.41 -8.83
C PRO A 15 -9.55 -24.57 -8.50
N ILE A 16 -9.75 -23.47 -7.77
CA ILE A 16 -8.71 -22.51 -7.42
C ILE A 16 -8.32 -22.68 -5.96
N LEU A 17 -7.04 -22.90 -5.72
CA LEU A 17 -6.42 -23.03 -4.40
C LEU A 17 -6.03 -21.67 -3.81
N TYR A 18 -5.71 -20.71 -4.66
CA TYR A 18 -5.37 -19.35 -4.25
C TYR A 18 -5.95 -18.32 -5.20
N TYR A 19 -6.63 -17.33 -4.65
CA TYR A 19 -7.14 -16.17 -5.38
C TYR A 19 -6.61 -14.89 -4.73
N ASN A 20 -6.08 -14.00 -5.55
CA ASN A 20 -5.75 -12.64 -5.15
C ASN A 20 -6.14 -11.66 -6.25
N TYR A 21 -6.71 -10.52 -5.86
CA TYR A 21 -7.00 -9.43 -6.77
C TYR A 21 -6.38 -8.15 -6.22
N ARG A 22 -5.66 -7.42 -7.09
CA ARG A 22 -5.00 -6.17 -6.76
C ARG A 22 -5.39 -5.07 -7.73
N CYS A 23 -5.82 -3.95 -7.17
CA CYS A 23 -5.97 -2.69 -7.87
C CYS A 23 -5.36 -1.58 -7.00
N HIS A 24 -5.06 -0.46 -7.63
CA HIS A 24 -4.49 0.72 -7.00
C HIS A 24 -5.42 1.90 -7.28
N ILE A 25 -5.47 2.90 -6.41
CA ILE A 25 -6.19 4.13 -6.75
C ILE A 25 -5.31 4.91 -7.75
N ARG A 26 -5.92 5.61 -8.70
CA ARG A 26 -5.19 6.49 -9.62
C ARG A 26 -4.48 7.56 -8.82
N HIS A 27 -3.16 7.63 -8.98
CA HIS A 27 -2.33 8.49 -8.15
C HIS A 27 -1.47 9.38 -9.04
N TYR A 28 -1.69 10.69 -8.91
CA TYR A 28 -0.59 11.64 -9.00
C TYR A 28 0.19 11.56 -7.68
N ASP A 29 1.49 11.89 -7.67
CA ASP A 29 2.38 11.83 -6.49
C ASP A 29 1.96 12.83 -5.37
N ASP A 30 0.74 12.71 -4.85
CA ASP A 30 0.19 13.52 -3.76
C ASP A 30 0.48 12.83 -2.41
N PRO A 31 1.28 13.45 -1.54
CA PRO A 31 1.67 12.87 -0.25
C PRO A 31 0.50 12.74 0.75
N ASN A 32 -0.64 13.41 0.52
CA ASN A 32 -1.81 13.38 1.41
C ASN A 32 -2.95 12.51 0.88
N LEU A 33 -2.71 11.80 -0.21
CA LEU A 33 -3.68 10.99 -0.92
C LEU A 33 -4.46 10.03 -0.02
N ARG A 34 -3.80 9.36 0.94
CA ARG A 34 -4.50 8.51 1.93
C ARG A 34 -5.50 9.29 2.78
N LYS A 35 -5.17 10.55 3.15
CA LYS A 35 -6.06 11.45 3.90
C LYS A 35 -7.16 12.02 3.02
N ILE A 36 -6.89 12.32 1.76
CA ILE A 36 -7.90 12.73 0.76
C ILE A 36 -8.89 11.59 0.54
N ILE A 37 -8.39 10.36 0.38
CA ILE A 37 -9.21 9.13 0.27
C ILE A 37 -10.05 8.94 1.54
N GLN A 38 -9.45 9.08 2.72
CA GLN A 38 -10.14 8.91 3.99
C GLN A 38 -11.23 9.98 4.20
N LEU A 39 -10.94 11.25 3.92
CA LEU A 39 -11.91 12.34 4.00
C LEU A 39 -13.01 12.19 2.94
N HIS A 40 -12.65 11.76 1.73
CA HIS A 40 -13.64 11.45 0.68
C HIS A 40 -14.57 10.32 1.12
N ILE A 41 -14.03 9.23 1.67
CA ILE A 41 -14.81 8.11 2.22
C ILE A 41 -15.71 8.61 3.35
N GLN A 42 -15.18 9.41 4.29
CA GLN A 42 -15.94 9.94 5.41
C GLN A 42 -17.09 10.86 4.96
N VAL A 43 -16.82 11.81 4.07
CA VAL A 43 -17.85 12.71 3.52
C VAL A 43 -18.89 11.92 2.73
N CYS A 44 -18.47 10.90 1.96
CA CYS A 44 -19.38 9.99 1.27
C CYS A 44 -20.27 9.18 2.23
N GLU A 45 -19.71 8.72 3.36
CA GLU A 45 -20.43 8.01 4.42
C GLU A 45 -21.42 8.94 5.15
N GLU A 46 -21.12 10.24 5.29
CA GLU A 46 -21.99 11.25 5.92
C GLU A 46 -23.14 11.72 5.03
N ILE A 47 -22.91 11.93 3.72
CA ILE A 47 -23.93 12.44 2.77
C ILE A 47 -24.76 11.33 2.13
N GLY A 48 -24.42 10.06 2.36
CA GLY A 48 -25.10 8.89 1.78
C GLY A 48 -24.90 8.71 0.27
N ASN A 49 -23.92 9.38 -0.33
CA ASN A 49 -23.57 9.27 -1.75
C ASN A 49 -22.11 8.84 -1.89
N ARG A 50 -21.87 7.53 -1.99
CA ARG A 50 -20.51 6.96 -2.11
C ARG A 50 -20.06 6.91 -3.56
N GLU A 51 -19.38 7.96 -4.01
CA GLU A 51 -18.68 7.94 -5.29
C GLU A 51 -17.42 7.08 -5.19
N CYS A 52 -17.30 6.06 -6.06
CA CYS A 52 -16.11 5.22 -6.16
C CYS A 52 -14.92 6.01 -6.71
N LEU A 53 -13.78 5.90 -6.04
CA LEU A 53 -12.54 6.53 -6.51
C LEU A 53 -12.06 5.88 -7.81
N LEU A 54 -11.50 6.69 -8.70
CA LEU A 54 -10.83 6.21 -9.91
C LEU A 54 -9.67 5.29 -9.51
N VAL A 55 -9.69 4.06 -10.00
CA VAL A 55 -8.71 3.02 -9.70
C VAL A 55 -7.99 2.60 -10.98
N GLU A 56 -6.68 2.39 -10.87
CA GLU A 56 -5.78 1.88 -11.89
C GLU A 56 -5.26 0.49 -11.51
N GLY A 57 -4.75 -0.25 -12.50
CA GLY A 57 -4.22 -1.60 -12.26
C GLY A 57 -5.23 -2.66 -12.66
N ASP A 58 -5.54 -3.60 -11.77
CA ASP A 58 -6.32 -4.82 -12.00
C ASP A 58 -5.46 -5.99 -12.46
N LEU A 59 -4.94 -6.68 -11.45
CA LEU A 59 -4.22 -7.93 -11.58
C LEU A 59 -4.92 -8.98 -10.74
N ILE A 60 -5.39 -10.04 -11.38
CA ILE A 60 -5.91 -11.24 -10.74
C ILE A 60 -4.77 -12.27 -10.75
N THR A 61 -4.51 -12.89 -9.60
CA THR A 61 -3.57 -14.00 -9.47
C THR A 61 -4.33 -15.24 -8.98
N LEU A 62 -4.24 -16.33 -9.74
CA LEU A 62 -4.90 -17.60 -9.45
C LEU A 62 -3.84 -18.70 -9.33
N ALA A 63 -3.98 -19.63 -8.37
CA ALA A 63 -3.18 -20.86 -8.33
C ALA A 63 -4.07 -22.09 -8.25
N PHE A 64 -3.72 -23.16 -8.97
CA PHE A 64 -4.46 -24.42 -9.02
C PHE A 64 -3.55 -25.59 -9.41
N GLU A 65 -4.04 -26.82 -9.19
CA GLU A 65 -3.35 -28.06 -9.56
C GLU A 65 -3.50 -28.34 -11.05
N CYS A 66 -2.39 -28.68 -11.72
CA CYS A 66 -2.39 -29.06 -13.14
C CYS A 66 -2.97 -30.47 -13.31
N LYS A 67 -3.90 -30.62 -14.26
CA LYS A 67 -4.50 -31.90 -14.64
C LYS A 67 -4.02 -32.40 -16.01
N GLY A 68 -3.22 -31.61 -16.72
CA GLY A 68 -2.69 -31.92 -18.05
C GLY A 68 -3.58 -31.42 -19.21
N GLU A 69 -4.65 -30.69 -18.90
CA GLU A 69 -5.59 -30.14 -19.89
C GLU A 69 -5.48 -28.61 -20.02
N GLU A 70 -4.41 -28.02 -19.46
CA GLU A 70 -4.21 -26.58 -19.34
C GLU A 70 -3.64 -25.89 -20.60
N GLN A 71 -3.58 -26.57 -21.74
CA GLN A 71 -3.01 -26.04 -23.00
C GLN A 71 -3.59 -24.66 -23.36
N PHE A 72 -4.90 -24.51 -23.15
CA PHE A 72 -5.61 -23.25 -23.35
C PHE A 72 -4.93 -22.05 -22.70
N PHE A 73 -4.39 -22.20 -21.48
CA PHE A 73 -3.79 -21.07 -20.76
C PHE A 73 -2.48 -20.61 -21.41
N TYR A 74 -1.68 -21.53 -21.92
CA TYR A 74 -0.48 -21.18 -22.68
C TYR A 74 -0.83 -20.53 -24.01
N ASP A 75 -1.84 -21.04 -24.71
CA ASP A 75 -2.31 -20.45 -25.95
C ASP A 75 -2.80 -19.02 -25.68
N TRP A 76 -3.56 -18.81 -24.60
CA TRP A 76 -4.00 -17.48 -24.18
C TRP A 76 -2.83 -16.52 -23.93
N LEU A 77 -1.78 -16.97 -23.22
CA LEU A 77 -0.58 -16.16 -22.98
C LEU A 77 0.18 -15.85 -24.28
N ASN A 78 0.33 -16.83 -25.16
CA ASN A 78 1.17 -16.74 -26.36
C ASN A 78 0.49 -15.99 -27.52
N GLU A 79 -0.82 -16.17 -27.69
CA GLU A 79 -1.61 -15.51 -28.73
C GLU A 79 -1.86 -14.04 -28.39
N GLY A 80 -1.82 -13.68 -27.10
CA GLY A 80 -2.23 -12.35 -26.64
C GLY A 80 -3.72 -12.09 -26.87
N ALA A 81 -4.54 -13.14 -26.96
CA ALA A 81 -5.98 -13.03 -27.14
C ALA A 81 -6.66 -12.54 -25.85
N MET A 82 -7.84 -11.93 -26.00
CA MET A 82 -8.68 -11.55 -24.87
C MET A 82 -9.77 -12.59 -24.65
N HIS A 83 -10.01 -12.96 -23.39
CA HIS A 83 -11.07 -13.89 -23.00
C HIS A 83 -11.91 -13.38 -21.83
N ASN A 84 -13.11 -13.96 -21.71
CA ASN A 84 -14.08 -13.63 -20.67
C ASN A 84 -14.24 -14.83 -19.73
N GLY A 85 -14.52 -14.58 -18.47
CA GLY A 85 -14.67 -15.63 -17.48
C GLY A 85 -15.27 -15.15 -16.17
N GLU A 86 -15.49 -16.10 -15.27
CA GLU A 86 -16.10 -15.86 -13.97
C GLU A 86 -15.35 -16.63 -12.88
N ILE A 87 -15.24 -16.06 -11.70
CA ILE A 87 -14.70 -16.70 -10.51
C ILE A 87 -15.82 -16.78 -9.48
N HIS A 88 -16.19 -18.00 -9.13
CA HIS A 88 -17.28 -18.33 -8.23
C HIS A 88 -16.71 -18.62 -6.86
N PHE A 89 -17.21 -17.93 -5.83
CA PHE A 89 -16.87 -18.20 -4.44
C PHE A 89 -18.02 -18.97 -3.80
N ILE A 90 -17.76 -20.22 -3.45
CA ILE A 90 -18.75 -21.18 -2.97
C ILE A 90 -18.50 -21.45 -1.49
N TYR A 91 -19.54 -21.29 -0.68
CA TYR A 91 -19.51 -21.59 0.74
C TYR A 91 -20.23 -22.90 1.02
N ASN A 92 -19.56 -23.77 1.78
CA ASN A 92 -20.07 -25.09 2.17
C ASN A 92 -20.63 -25.90 0.99
N GLU A 93 -20.00 -25.82 -0.18
CA GLU A 93 -20.31 -26.62 -1.38
C GLU A 93 -21.73 -26.43 -1.97
N VAL A 94 -22.52 -25.48 -1.44
CA VAL A 94 -23.95 -25.33 -1.81
C VAL A 94 -24.30 -23.90 -2.21
N GLU A 95 -23.70 -22.90 -1.56
CA GLU A 95 -24.11 -21.50 -1.73
C GLU A 95 -23.03 -20.69 -2.46
N ILE A 96 -23.37 -20.13 -3.63
CA ILE A 96 -22.51 -19.17 -4.31
C ILE A 96 -22.66 -17.81 -3.61
N VAL A 97 -21.65 -17.43 -2.85
CA VAL A 97 -21.66 -16.21 -2.05
C VAL A 97 -21.34 -14.98 -2.89
N ASP A 98 -20.48 -15.13 -3.88
CA ASP A 98 -20.12 -14.06 -4.81
C ASP A 98 -19.63 -14.61 -6.16
N ILE A 99 -19.81 -13.82 -7.20
CA ILE A 99 -19.30 -14.10 -8.55
C ILE A 99 -18.53 -12.87 -9.02
N PHE A 100 -17.23 -13.05 -9.23
CA PHE A 100 -16.37 -12.06 -9.87
C PHE A 100 -16.30 -12.36 -11.37
N ARG A 101 -16.93 -11.51 -12.18
CA ARG A 101 -16.94 -11.62 -13.63
C ARG A 101 -15.89 -10.70 -14.23
N PHE A 102 -15.24 -11.16 -15.29
CA PHE A 102 -14.31 -10.37 -16.06
C PHE A 102 -14.53 -10.53 -17.57
N TRP A 103 -14.31 -9.44 -18.30
CA TRP A 103 -14.29 -9.42 -19.76
C TRP A 103 -13.01 -8.77 -20.28
N ASP A 104 -12.72 -9.03 -21.56
CA ASP A 104 -11.58 -8.48 -22.29
C ASP A 104 -10.26 -8.69 -21.52
N CYS A 105 -10.06 -9.90 -21.02
CA CYS A 105 -8.97 -10.22 -20.10
C CYS A 105 -7.78 -10.81 -20.84
N PHE A 106 -6.58 -10.30 -20.52
CA PHE A 106 -5.31 -10.85 -20.99
C PHE A 106 -4.71 -11.80 -19.96
N CYS A 107 -4.15 -12.91 -20.42
CA CYS A 107 -3.16 -13.66 -19.64
C CYS A 107 -1.80 -12.96 -19.78
N VAL A 108 -1.22 -12.49 -18.68
CA VAL A 108 0.02 -11.68 -18.71
C VAL A 108 1.26 -12.43 -18.24
N LYS A 109 1.07 -13.51 -17.47
CA LYS A 109 2.15 -14.37 -16.99
C LYS A 109 1.60 -15.71 -16.52
N ILE A 110 2.38 -16.77 -16.73
CA ILE A 110 2.17 -18.10 -16.16
C ILE A 110 3.44 -18.49 -15.40
N GLU A 111 3.27 -19.12 -14.25
CA GLU A 111 4.34 -19.81 -13.52
C GLU A 111 3.90 -21.25 -13.25
N GLU A 112 4.84 -22.19 -13.30
CA GLU A 112 4.61 -23.58 -12.94
C GLU A 112 5.57 -24.00 -11.85
N TYR A 113 5.04 -24.79 -10.91
CA TYR A 113 5.80 -25.31 -9.80
C TYR A 113 5.61 -26.82 -9.74
N MET A 114 6.74 -27.53 -9.72
CA MET A 114 6.78 -28.96 -9.47
C MET A 114 7.54 -29.19 -8.16
N SER A 115 6.96 -29.96 -7.27
CA SER A 115 7.61 -30.36 -6.01
C SER A 115 8.00 -31.83 -6.07
N ALA A 116 9.16 -32.20 -5.51
CA ALA A 116 9.54 -33.60 -5.38
C ALA A 116 8.67 -34.31 -4.32
N GLY A 117 8.13 -35.48 -4.65
CA GLY A 117 7.26 -36.28 -3.76
C GLY A 117 5.84 -36.43 -4.29
N ASN A 118 4.87 -36.59 -3.38
CA ASN A 118 3.44 -36.81 -3.71
C ASN A 118 2.62 -35.52 -3.88
N SER A 119 3.27 -34.36 -4.02
CA SER A 119 2.58 -33.09 -4.20
C SER A 119 2.23 -32.87 -5.68
N PRO A 120 0.99 -32.45 -6.00
CA PRO A 120 0.58 -32.20 -7.37
C PRO A 120 1.37 -31.04 -7.98
N MET A 121 1.51 -31.06 -9.30
CA MET A 121 2.07 -29.95 -10.05
C MET A 121 1.10 -28.77 -9.99
N MET A 122 1.63 -27.56 -9.83
CA MET A 122 0.85 -26.35 -9.61
C MET A 122 1.09 -25.34 -10.72
N MET A 123 0.04 -24.68 -11.17
CA MET A 123 0.09 -23.54 -12.08
C MET A 123 -0.37 -22.27 -11.36
N VAL A 124 0.32 -21.15 -11.61
CA VAL A 124 -0.08 -19.81 -11.18
C VAL A 124 -0.31 -18.92 -12.40
N LEU A 125 -1.54 -18.44 -12.54
CA LEU A 125 -1.97 -17.53 -13.60
C LEU A 125 -1.98 -16.09 -13.10
N TYR A 126 -1.51 -15.17 -13.93
CA TYR A 126 -1.67 -13.75 -13.74
C TYR A 126 -2.52 -13.20 -14.88
N LEU A 127 -3.68 -12.66 -14.55
CA LEU A 127 -4.67 -12.17 -15.49
C LEU A 127 -4.90 -10.67 -15.31
N SER A 128 -5.04 -9.95 -16.42
CA SER A 128 -5.35 -8.52 -16.41
C SER A 128 -6.65 -8.25 -17.17
N PRO A 129 -7.77 -8.08 -16.45
CA PRO A 129 -9.07 -7.86 -17.07
C PRO A 129 -9.21 -6.43 -17.61
N GLY A 130 -9.91 -6.28 -18.74
CA GLY A 130 -10.34 -5.00 -19.27
C GLY A 130 -11.62 -4.49 -18.61
N ILE A 131 -12.51 -5.38 -18.18
CA ILE A 131 -13.77 -5.05 -17.52
C ILE A 131 -14.00 -6.02 -16.36
N ILE A 132 -14.50 -5.53 -15.22
CA ILE A 132 -14.89 -6.37 -14.08
C ILE A 132 -16.30 -6.07 -13.57
N LYS A 133 -16.93 -7.07 -12.97
CA LYS A 133 -18.22 -6.94 -12.27
C LYS A 133 -18.30 -7.94 -11.11
N ARG A 134 -18.64 -7.47 -9.92
CA ARG A 134 -19.04 -8.34 -8.79
C ARG A 134 -20.55 -8.25 -8.57
N ASN A 135 -21.15 -9.22 -7.90
CA ASN A 135 -22.62 -9.32 -7.77
C ASN A 135 -23.26 -8.02 -7.24
N ASN A 136 -22.64 -7.39 -6.23
CA ASN A 136 -23.17 -6.20 -5.55
C ASN A 136 -22.45 -4.89 -5.90
N LEU A 137 -21.63 -4.87 -6.95
CA LEU A 137 -20.88 -3.67 -7.37
C LEU A 137 -21.20 -3.34 -8.82
N GLU A 138 -21.15 -2.08 -9.24
CA GLU A 138 -21.33 -1.70 -10.64
C GLU A 138 -20.25 -2.28 -11.56
N VAL A 139 -20.53 -2.34 -12.87
CA VAL A 139 -19.53 -2.74 -13.86
C VAL A 139 -18.44 -1.67 -13.89
N ARG A 140 -17.17 -2.09 -13.92
CA ARG A 140 -16.03 -1.17 -14.00
C ARG A 140 -15.11 -1.56 -15.14
N GLU A 141 -14.80 -0.58 -15.99
CA GLU A 141 -13.84 -0.70 -17.09
C GLU A 141 -12.46 -0.20 -16.66
N LYS A 142 -11.41 -0.89 -17.11
CA LYS A 142 -10.03 -0.53 -16.88
C LYS A 142 -9.62 0.61 -17.79
N GLU A 143 -9.08 1.66 -17.21
CA GLU A 143 -8.68 2.85 -17.95
C GLU A 143 -7.27 2.65 -18.54
N TRP A 144 -7.18 2.16 -19.79
CA TRP A 144 -5.91 1.99 -20.51
C TRP A 144 -5.34 3.36 -20.88
N SER A 145 -4.08 3.63 -20.50
CA SER A 145 -3.44 4.91 -20.84
C SER A 145 -3.17 4.99 -22.34
N ASP A 146 -4.06 5.66 -23.08
CA ASP A 146 -3.78 6.18 -24.41
C ASP A 146 -4.28 7.62 -24.50
N LYS A 147 -3.33 8.56 -24.57
CA LYS A 147 -3.34 9.85 -25.31
C LYS A 147 -4.69 10.56 -25.65
N ASN A 148 -5.74 10.47 -24.85
CA ASN A 148 -7.07 11.04 -25.14
C ASN A 148 -7.76 11.68 -23.91
N LYS A 149 -7.02 12.45 -23.11
CA LYS A 149 -7.64 13.51 -22.30
C LYS A 149 -6.93 14.84 -22.56
N THR A 150 -7.06 15.28 -23.82
CA THR A 150 -6.93 16.69 -24.18
C THR A 150 -7.96 17.49 -23.38
N LEU A 151 -7.50 18.57 -22.76
CA LEU A 151 -8.28 19.66 -22.20
C LEU A 151 -9.61 19.90 -22.94
N THR A 152 -10.73 19.93 -22.21
CA THR A 152 -11.77 20.97 -22.38
C THR A 152 -12.65 21.05 -21.13
N TYR A 153 -12.56 22.17 -20.42
CA TYR A 153 -13.62 22.73 -19.59
C TYR A 153 -14.76 23.25 -20.49
N SER A 154 -15.98 23.24 -19.95
CA SER A 154 -17.20 23.98 -20.35
C SER A 154 -17.85 23.69 -21.71
N ASN A 155 -19.03 23.04 -21.70
CA ASN A 155 -20.35 23.70 -21.84
C ASN A 155 -21.45 22.67 -22.14
N ASN A 156 -22.63 22.92 -21.57
CA ASN A 156 -23.90 22.26 -21.89
C ASN A 156 -24.08 21.99 -23.39
N VAL A 157 -24.54 20.79 -23.76
CA VAL A 157 -25.54 20.46 -24.80
C VAL A 157 -25.64 18.92 -24.86
N HIS A 158 -26.77 18.34 -24.42
CA HIS A 158 -27.30 17.13 -25.08
C HIS A 158 -27.96 17.59 -26.38
N PRO A 159 -27.80 16.89 -27.54
CA PRO A 159 -28.64 15.72 -27.79
C PRO A 159 -28.07 14.63 -28.74
N LYS A 160 -28.64 13.41 -28.65
CA LYS A 160 -29.04 12.48 -29.76
C LYS A 160 -27.92 11.94 -30.69
N VAL A 161 -27.81 10.68 -31.11
CA VAL A 161 -28.71 9.53 -31.27
C VAL A 161 -27.79 8.34 -31.60
N TYR A 162 -27.97 7.18 -30.98
CA TYR A 162 -28.21 5.92 -31.71
C TYR A 162 -29.08 5.05 -30.83
N GLU A 163 -30.27 4.82 -31.36
CA GLU A 163 -31.42 4.12 -30.82
C GLU A 163 -31.29 2.60 -30.97
N ASN A 164 -32.05 1.91 -30.11
CA ASN A 164 -32.62 0.56 -30.21
C ASN A 164 -31.66 -0.59 -29.90
N LEU A 165 -31.89 -1.39 -28.85
CA LEU A 165 -33.13 -2.14 -28.65
C LEU A 165 -33.48 -2.34 -27.15
N SER A 166 -34.77 -2.13 -26.84
CA SER A 166 -35.50 -2.40 -25.60
C SER A 166 -35.40 -3.88 -25.18
N SER A 167 -35.71 -4.34 -23.96
CA SER A 167 -36.81 -4.11 -23.00
C SER A 167 -36.56 -5.13 -21.85
N THR A 168 -36.91 -5.02 -20.57
CA THR A 168 -37.97 -4.33 -19.81
C THR A 168 -37.71 -4.64 -18.32
N VAL A 169 -37.83 -3.62 -17.44
CA VAL A 169 -38.59 -3.54 -16.15
C VAL A 169 -38.47 -4.76 -15.18
N VAL A 170 -38.16 -4.61 -13.89
CA VAL A 170 -39.08 -4.21 -12.80
C VAL A 170 -38.28 -3.92 -11.51
N ASP A 171 -38.76 -2.92 -10.79
CA ASP A 171 -38.41 -2.46 -9.43
C ASP A 171 -38.42 -3.54 -8.32
N ASN A 172 -37.73 -3.26 -7.20
CA ASN A 172 -38.29 -3.21 -5.83
C ASN A 172 -37.26 -3.51 -4.72
N SER A 173 -36.79 -2.42 -4.09
CA SER A 173 -36.93 -2.10 -2.65
C SER A 173 -36.76 -3.16 -1.53
N PHE A 174 -35.95 -2.74 -0.52
CA PHE A 174 -35.89 -3.14 0.93
C PHE A 174 -35.18 -4.48 1.29
N PRO A 175 -34.82 -4.75 2.57
CA PRO A 175 -34.36 -3.91 3.69
C PRO A 175 -33.08 -4.48 4.38
N LYS A 176 -32.57 -3.75 5.39
CA LYS A 176 -31.57 -4.15 6.41
C LYS A 176 -31.92 -5.50 7.06
N ASP A 177 -30.94 -6.33 7.45
CA ASP A 177 -30.39 -6.30 8.81
C ASP A 177 -29.40 -7.43 9.13
N ASP A 178 -28.42 -7.04 9.94
CA ASP A 178 -27.70 -7.71 11.03
C ASP A 178 -27.00 -9.08 10.92
N SER A 179 -25.75 -9.00 11.37
CA SER A 179 -24.91 -10.00 12.06
C SER A 179 -23.96 -10.87 11.22
N ILE A 180 -22.73 -10.39 11.03
CA ILE A 180 -21.56 -11.25 10.76
C ILE A 180 -20.50 -10.95 11.83
N GLY A 181 -20.19 -11.98 12.61
CA GLY A 181 -19.40 -11.94 13.83
C GLY A 181 -17.92 -11.61 13.66
N GLU A 182 -17.40 -11.00 14.73
CA GLU A 182 -16.10 -10.37 14.94
C GLU A 182 -14.88 -11.32 14.89
N ILE A 183 -13.78 -10.87 14.28
CA ILE A 183 -12.42 -11.27 14.69
C ILE A 183 -11.99 -10.30 15.80
N LYS A 184 -11.96 -10.78 17.04
CA LYS A 184 -11.46 -10.03 18.20
C LYS A 184 -9.93 -9.89 18.15
N ILE A 185 -9.43 -8.68 17.90
CA ILE A 185 -8.19 -8.20 18.51
C ILE A 185 -8.49 -8.09 20.01
N LYS A 186 -7.80 -8.84 20.87
CA LYS A 186 -8.24 -9.01 22.26
C LYS A 186 -7.72 -7.95 23.21
N SER A 187 -6.72 -7.14 22.83
CA SER A 187 -6.33 -5.97 23.62
C SER A 187 -5.46 -4.97 22.84
N GLN A 188 -5.39 -3.73 23.34
CA GLN A 188 -4.45 -2.70 22.88
C GLN A 188 -2.98 -3.19 22.89
N GLU A 189 -2.65 -4.10 23.78
CA GLU A 189 -1.30 -4.64 24.01
C GLU A 189 -0.80 -5.49 22.83
N GLU A 190 -1.66 -6.33 22.24
CA GLU A 190 -1.32 -7.16 21.08
C GLU A 190 -0.98 -6.31 19.84
N LEU A 191 -1.63 -5.16 19.67
CA LEU A 191 -1.36 -4.22 18.58
C LEU A 191 -0.01 -3.49 18.78
N GLU A 192 0.33 -3.12 20.01
CA GLU A 192 1.62 -2.50 20.33
C GLU A 192 2.80 -3.45 20.06
N ASP A 193 2.64 -4.74 20.37
CA ASP A 193 3.66 -5.76 20.09
C ASP A 193 3.94 -5.90 18.58
N VAL A 194 2.89 -5.95 17.75
CA VAL A 194 3.03 -6.02 16.30
C VAL A 194 3.79 -4.80 15.76
N LEU A 195 3.44 -3.59 16.21
CA LEU A 195 4.08 -2.35 15.76
C LEU A 195 5.53 -2.24 16.24
N CYS A 196 5.84 -2.76 17.44
CA CYS A 196 7.22 -2.87 17.92
C CYS A 196 8.05 -3.80 17.02
N GLU A 197 7.53 -4.96 16.63
CA GLU A 197 8.25 -5.87 15.73
C GLU A 197 8.43 -5.29 14.33
N MET A 198 7.43 -4.58 13.79
CA MET A 198 7.55 -3.86 12.52
C MET A 198 8.68 -2.82 12.58
N SER A 199 8.77 -2.06 13.67
CA SER A 199 9.79 -1.05 13.91
C SER A 199 11.20 -1.66 14.02
N LYS A 200 11.36 -2.81 14.69
CA LYS A 200 12.63 -3.55 14.76
C LYS A 200 13.08 -4.08 13.40
N GLU A 201 12.16 -4.63 12.62
CA GLU A 201 12.45 -5.14 11.29
C GLU A 201 12.87 -3.99 10.36
N ALA A 202 12.24 -2.83 10.51
CA ALA A 202 12.64 -1.61 9.83
C ALA A 202 14.05 -1.13 10.24
N TRP A 203 14.43 -1.29 11.50
CA TRP A 203 15.77 -0.97 11.99
C TRP A 203 16.84 -1.88 11.37
N ARG A 204 16.59 -3.20 11.30
CA ARG A 204 17.49 -4.17 10.65
C ARG A 204 17.76 -3.81 9.19
N ARG A 205 16.70 -3.44 8.44
CA ARG A 205 16.83 -2.93 7.06
C ARG A 205 17.69 -1.68 7.00
N ALA A 206 17.47 -0.73 7.90
CA ALA A 206 18.25 0.51 7.94
C ALA A 206 19.74 0.24 8.20
N GLU A 207 20.08 -0.72 9.06
CA GLU A 207 21.46 -1.18 9.30
C GLU A 207 22.08 -1.84 8.07
N ASP A 208 21.34 -2.71 7.38
CA ASP A 208 21.85 -3.37 6.17
C ASP A 208 22.08 -2.37 5.03
N ILE A 209 21.19 -1.40 4.87
CA ILE A 209 21.35 -0.31 3.90
C ILE A 209 22.54 0.59 4.27
N ALA A 210 22.75 0.86 5.56
CA ALA A 210 23.88 1.67 6.01
C ALA A 210 25.24 1.05 5.62
N LYS A 211 25.34 -0.29 5.58
CA LYS A 211 26.55 -1.01 5.11
C LYS A 211 26.85 -0.78 3.63
N LEU A 212 25.84 -0.43 2.82
CA LEU A 212 26.00 -0.12 1.40
C LEU A 212 26.57 1.29 1.14
N LEU A 213 26.58 2.17 2.15
CA LEU A 213 27.15 3.51 2.01
C LEU A 213 28.69 3.45 1.88
N PRO A 214 29.29 4.33 1.05
CA PRO A 214 30.75 4.42 1.01
C PRO A 214 31.30 4.90 2.34
N LYS A 215 32.56 4.54 2.66
CA LYS A 215 33.21 4.93 3.93
C LYS A 215 33.18 6.44 4.22
N SER A 216 33.24 7.28 3.17
CA SER A 216 33.14 8.74 3.31
C SER A 216 31.76 9.23 3.77
N ASN A 217 30.73 8.39 3.71
CA ASN A 217 29.36 8.66 4.12
C ASN A 217 28.86 7.75 5.25
N SER A 218 29.71 6.95 5.90
CA SER A 218 29.33 6.10 7.04
C SER A 218 28.82 6.91 8.24
N GLY A 219 29.13 8.21 8.27
CA GLY A 219 28.60 9.18 9.23
C GLY A 219 27.10 9.44 9.09
N ARG A 220 26.45 9.11 7.97
CA ARG A 220 25.03 9.41 7.74
C ARG A 220 24.10 8.48 8.51
N THR A 221 22.92 8.99 8.83
CA THR A 221 21.81 8.23 9.40
C THR A 221 20.93 7.73 8.27
N VAL A 222 20.51 6.48 8.35
CA VAL A 222 19.55 5.81 7.48
C VAL A 222 18.31 5.51 8.28
N CYS A 223 17.15 5.80 7.71
CA CYS A 223 15.84 5.46 8.26
C CYS A 223 15.06 4.62 7.23
N SER A 224 14.29 3.63 7.69
CA SER A 224 13.46 2.77 6.83
C SER A 224 12.11 2.49 7.47
N ASP A 225 11.07 2.34 6.64
CA ASP A 225 9.81 1.65 6.97
C ASP A 225 9.19 0.91 5.75
N GLY A 226 9.86 0.94 4.59
CA GLY A 226 9.26 0.59 3.30
C GLY A 226 9.82 1.47 2.19
N ILE A 227 9.98 2.76 2.48
CA ILE A 227 10.93 3.63 1.78
C ILE A 227 12.21 3.79 2.61
N VAL A 228 13.19 4.49 2.05
CA VAL A 228 14.46 4.79 2.73
C VAL A 228 14.78 6.27 2.66
N THR A 229 15.06 6.88 3.80
CA THR A 229 15.59 8.26 3.88
C THR A 229 17.00 8.27 4.47
N ILE A 230 17.81 9.22 4.01
CA ILE A 230 19.22 9.33 4.40
C ILE A 230 19.54 10.78 4.75
N SER A 231 20.23 10.97 5.87
CA SER A 231 20.51 12.30 6.41
C SER A 231 21.36 13.16 5.45
N GLY A 232 21.12 14.47 5.51
CA GLY A 232 21.63 15.46 4.58
C GLY A 232 20.69 15.67 3.39
N TYR A 233 20.94 16.75 2.64
CA TYR A 233 20.00 17.23 1.61
C TYR A 233 20.62 17.51 0.24
N SER A 234 21.95 17.36 0.11
CA SER A 234 22.58 17.45 -1.21
C SER A 234 22.11 16.29 -2.11
N LYS A 235 21.76 16.60 -3.36
CA LYS A 235 21.45 15.58 -4.38
C LYS A 235 22.63 14.64 -4.67
N LYS A 236 23.86 15.11 -4.40
CA LYS A 236 25.10 14.35 -4.57
C LYS A 236 25.54 13.62 -3.29
N ARG A 237 24.73 13.63 -2.22
CA ARG A 237 25.10 13.04 -0.92
C ARG A 237 25.23 11.52 -0.96
N VAL A 238 24.54 10.88 -1.91
CA VAL A 238 24.64 9.45 -2.22
C VAL A 238 25.06 9.27 -3.68
N SER A 239 25.75 8.18 -3.98
CA SER A 239 26.20 7.89 -5.35
C SER A 239 25.05 7.35 -6.20
N ARG A 240 25.18 7.45 -7.53
CA ARG A 240 24.23 6.83 -8.47
C ARG A 240 24.15 5.31 -8.27
N LYS A 241 25.29 4.66 -7.99
CA LYS A 241 25.37 3.22 -7.69
C LYS A 241 24.53 2.86 -6.47
N PHE A 242 24.64 3.65 -5.39
CA PHE A 242 23.84 3.43 -4.18
C PHE A 242 22.35 3.56 -4.47
N ARG A 243 21.92 4.58 -5.23
CA ARG A 243 20.51 4.75 -5.62
C ARG A 243 19.96 3.59 -6.46
N GLN A 244 20.80 2.93 -7.25
CA GLN A 244 20.41 1.73 -7.99
C GLN A 244 20.26 0.51 -7.07
N GLN A 245 21.10 0.40 -6.03
CA GLN A 245 21.03 -0.67 -5.03
C GLN A 245 19.85 -0.49 -4.06
N VAL A 246 19.41 0.75 -3.85
CA VAL A 246 18.32 1.12 -2.94
C VAL A 246 17.29 1.95 -3.72
N PRO A 247 16.48 1.32 -4.59
CA PRO A 247 15.57 2.03 -5.50
C PRO A 247 14.41 2.72 -4.77
N ASN A 248 14.07 2.28 -3.56
CA ASN A 248 13.08 2.89 -2.68
C ASN A 248 13.65 4.06 -1.83
N MET A 249 14.87 4.51 -2.10
CA MET A 249 15.42 5.72 -1.48
C MET A 249 14.73 6.97 -2.01
N VAL A 250 14.20 7.79 -1.10
CA VAL A 250 13.52 9.03 -1.44
C VAL A 250 14.35 10.24 -1.02
N ASP A 251 14.39 11.26 -1.89
CA ASP A 251 14.91 12.58 -1.54
C ASP A 251 13.77 13.47 -1.05
N VAL A 252 13.87 13.95 0.19
CA VAL A 252 12.88 14.86 0.77
C VAL A 252 13.45 16.28 0.77
N PRO A 253 12.81 17.24 0.07
CA PRO A 253 13.22 18.64 0.11
C PRO A 253 13.18 19.20 1.53
N VAL A 254 14.25 19.87 1.95
CA VAL A 254 14.37 20.44 3.30
C VAL A 254 13.32 21.51 3.55
N SER A 255 12.90 22.24 2.52
CA SER A 255 11.82 23.22 2.61
C SER A 255 10.50 22.59 3.09
N LEU A 256 10.19 21.36 2.69
CA LEU A 256 9.00 20.65 3.16
C LEU A 256 9.11 20.28 4.63
N VAL A 257 10.30 19.83 5.06
CA VAL A 257 10.53 19.52 6.48
C VAL A 257 10.47 20.78 7.33
N ILE A 258 11.04 21.90 6.87
CA ILE A 258 10.95 23.19 7.57
C ILE A 258 9.49 23.66 7.65
N ALA A 259 8.72 23.58 6.57
CA ALA A 259 7.31 23.93 6.58
C ALA A 259 6.51 23.08 7.58
N GLU A 260 6.76 21.77 7.62
CA GLU A 260 6.10 20.90 8.60
C GLU A 260 6.51 21.25 10.04
N THR A 261 7.78 21.56 10.28
CA THR A 261 8.24 21.97 11.61
C THR A 261 7.57 23.26 12.06
N MET A 262 7.30 24.20 11.15
CA MET A 262 6.54 25.41 11.47
C MET A 262 5.08 25.10 11.77
N ASN A 263 4.44 24.21 11.00
CA ASN A 263 3.06 23.80 11.22
C ASN A 263 2.82 23.15 12.59
N ILE A 264 3.80 22.39 13.10
CA ILE A 264 3.72 21.75 14.43
C ILE A 264 4.42 22.55 15.53
N GLU A 265 4.78 23.80 15.24
CA GLU A 265 5.48 24.72 16.15
C GLU A 265 6.77 24.12 16.77
N HIS A 266 7.50 23.29 16.01
CA HIS A 266 8.76 22.68 16.43
C HIS A 266 9.96 23.55 16.06
N SER A 267 10.84 23.79 17.04
CA SER A 267 12.05 24.59 16.87
C SER A 267 13.21 23.74 16.36
N LEU A 268 13.62 23.97 15.12
CA LEU A 268 14.82 23.35 14.56
C LEU A 268 16.10 23.96 15.17
N HIS A 269 17.06 23.10 15.52
CA HIS A 269 18.40 23.54 15.88
C HIS A 269 19.06 24.30 14.72
N LYS A 270 19.46 25.54 14.97
CA LYS A 270 20.09 26.44 14.00
C LYS A 270 21.61 26.38 14.15
N ASN A 271 22.31 26.15 13.04
CA ASN A 271 23.76 26.19 13.00
C ASN A 271 24.21 26.85 11.69
N SER A 272 24.58 28.12 11.76
CA SER A 272 24.96 28.93 10.60
C SER A 272 26.03 28.30 9.70
N PHE A 273 26.95 27.50 10.27
CA PHE A 273 28.01 26.82 9.53
C PHE A 273 27.52 25.60 8.73
N LEU A 274 26.50 24.89 9.22
CA LEU A 274 25.96 23.67 8.58
C LEU A 274 24.69 23.93 7.76
N ASP A 275 24.03 25.06 8.03
CA ASP A 275 22.74 25.42 7.45
C ASP A 275 22.84 25.97 6.01
N ASN A 276 24.06 26.18 5.48
CA ASN A 276 24.34 26.68 4.12
C ASN A 276 23.41 27.83 3.67
N GLY A 277 23.17 28.80 4.56
CA GLY A 277 22.33 29.97 4.29
C GLY A 277 20.83 29.80 4.54
N ILE A 278 20.35 28.58 4.84
CA ILE A 278 18.94 28.29 5.19
C ILE A 278 18.88 27.84 6.64
N SER A 279 18.48 28.75 7.53
CA SER A 279 18.45 28.49 8.98
C SER A 279 17.65 27.23 9.34
N GLY A 280 18.26 26.34 10.13
CA GLY A 280 17.69 25.07 10.57
C GLY A 280 17.77 23.93 9.53
N SER A 281 18.30 24.18 8.32
CA SER A 281 18.32 23.18 7.25
C SER A 281 19.15 21.94 7.58
N SER A 282 20.22 22.08 8.37
CA SER A 282 21.01 20.94 8.84
C SER A 282 20.13 19.99 9.67
N SER A 283 19.40 20.53 10.65
CA SER A 283 18.51 19.75 11.52
C SER A 283 17.31 19.17 10.78
N ALA A 284 16.74 19.94 9.84
CA ALA A 284 15.64 19.49 9.00
C ALA A 284 16.05 18.36 8.04
N SER A 285 17.34 18.23 7.73
CA SER A 285 17.85 17.15 6.87
C SER A 285 18.11 15.83 7.59
N HIS A 286 17.73 15.68 8.86
CA HIS A 286 17.83 14.40 9.56
C HIS A 286 16.87 13.36 8.94
N ALA A 287 17.29 12.09 8.89
CA ALA A 287 16.58 11.05 8.16
C ALA A 287 15.19 10.77 8.77
N GLU A 288 15.09 10.85 10.09
CA GLU A 288 13.87 10.65 10.88
C GLU A 288 12.81 11.69 10.53
N LYS A 289 13.19 12.97 10.46
CA LYS A 289 12.28 14.04 10.07
C LYS A 289 11.85 13.92 8.60
N GLN A 290 12.80 13.58 7.72
CA GLN A 290 12.49 13.31 6.32
C GLN A 290 11.48 12.15 6.17
N MET A 291 11.63 11.09 6.96
CA MET A 291 10.72 9.93 6.94
C MET A 291 9.29 10.34 7.29
N LEU A 292 9.10 10.95 8.47
CA LEU A 292 7.78 11.36 8.95
C LEU A 292 7.11 12.41 8.06
N VAL A 293 7.89 13.31 7.44
CA VAL A 293 7.32 14.30 6.50
C VAL A 293 6.88 13.63 5.20
N LYS A 294 7.56 12.57 4.75
CA LYS A 294 7.22 11.86 3.52
C LYS A 294 6.09 10.83 3.74
N GLN A 295 6.05 10.18 4.91
CA GLN A 295 5.04 9.22 5.31
C GLN A 295 4.36 9.65 6.61
N LYS A 296 3.52 10.69 6.50
CA LYS A 296 2.83 11.31 7.64
C LYS A 296 1.92 10.37 8.46
N ASN A 297 1.61 9.19 7.92
CA ASN A 297 0.75 8.19 8.54
C ASN A 297 1.51 6.92 8.96
N GLU A 298 2.84 6.93 8.94
CA GLU A 298 3.61 5.79 9.40
C GLU A 298 3.53 5.67 10.93
N MET A 299 3.28 4.46 11.40
CA MET A 299 3.19 4.17 12.84
C MET A 299 4.44 3.44 13.34
N ALA A 300 5.27 2.84 12.48
CA ALA A 300 6.47 2.12 12.90
C ALA A 300 7.63 2.27 11.91
N PHE A 301 8.78 2.81 12.35
CA PHE A 301 9.97 2.94 11.50
C PHE A 301 11.28 2.73 12.27
N GLY A 302 12.36 2.40 11.56
CA GLY A 302 13.64 2.07 12.17
C GLY A 302 14.78 2.96 11.71
N VAL A 303 15.69 3.28 12.64
CA VAL A 303 16.81 4.20 12.41
C VAL A 303 18.13 3.58 12.82
N ASN A 304 19.11 3.62 11.93
CA ASN A 304 20.38 2.91 12.12
C ASN A 304 21.33 3.61 13.13
N LYS A 305 20.96 4.80 13.62
CA LYS A 305 21.74 5.56 14.62
C LYS A 305 20.84 6.05 15.74
N LYS A 306 21.46 6.35 16.89
CA LYS A 306 20.77 6.94 18.04
C LYS A 306 20.08 8.24 17.63
N ILE A 307 18.81 8.36 17.99
CA ILE A 307 17.98 9.55 17.74
C ILE A 307 18.53 10.72 18.54
N CYS A 308 18.68 11.89 17.92
CA CYS A 308 19.08 13.11 18.64
C CYS A 308 17.87 13.78 19.32
N GLU A 309 18.13 14.62 20.34
CA GLU A 309 17.08 15.29 21.12
C GLU A 309 16.07 16.05 20.24
N CYS A 310 16.57 16.82 19.25
CA CYS A 310 15.71 17.56 18.34
C CYS A 310 14.82 16.65 17.47
N CYS A 311 15.31 15.47 17.05
CA CYS A 311 14.47 14.49 16.36
C CYS A 311 13.46 13.84 17.30
N TYR A 312 13.86 13.53 18.52
CA TYR A 312 12.99 12.96 19.54
C TYR A 312 11.80 13.88 19.84
N GLU A 313 12.06 15.16 20.12
CA GLU A 313 11.02 16.17 20.34
C GLU A 313 10.12 16.36 19.11
N PHE A 314 10.69 16.31 17.90
CA PHE A 314 9.93 16.41 16.66
C PHE A 314 8.95 15.23 16.51
N ILE A 315 9.41 14.00 16.72
CA ILE A 315 8.58 12.79 16.63
C ILE A 315 7.45 12.84 17.67
N GLN A 316 7.74 13.25 18.90
CA GLN A 316 6.74 13.42 19.96
C GLN A 316 5.67 14.46 19.59
N LYS A 317 6.07 15.60 18.99
CA LYS A 317 5.12 16.61 18.51
C LYS A 317 4.26 16.11 17.35
N ILE A 318 4.81 15.32 16.44
CA ILE A 318 4.03 14.68 15.37
C ILE A 318 2.99 13.71 15.96
N ALA A 319 3.38 12.87 16.94
CA ALA A 319 2.45 11.97 17.62
C ALA A 319 1.29 12.74 18.29
N GLN A 320 1.60 13.83 18.99
CA GLN A 320 0.61 14.72 19.62
C GLN A 320 -0.31 15.40 18.61
N THR A 321 0.25 15.92 17.51
CA THR A 321 -0.52 16.66 16.49
C THR A 321 -1.41 15.75 15.66
N THR A 322 -0.96 14.53 15.37
CA THR A 322 -1.68 13.57 14.52
C THR A 322 -2.64 12.68 15.30
N GLY A 323 -2.49 12.57 16.62
CA GLY A 323 -3.26 11.64 17.43
C GLY A 323 -2.83 10.17 17.28
N ASN A 324 -1.69 9.90 16.62
CA ASN A 324 -1.20 8.56 16.36
C ASN A 324 0.00 8.22 17.26
N THR A 325 0.03 6.99 17.77
CA THR A 325 1.23 6.45 18.45
C THR A 325 2.28 6.05 17.43
N ILE A 326 3.52 6.50 17.64
CA ILE A 326 4.65 6.23 16.73
C ILE A 326 5.68 5.34 17.43
N PHE A 327 6.12 4.30 16.75
CA PHE A 327 7.09 3.31 17.20
C PHE A 327 8.39 3.51 16.43
N VAL A 328 9.49 3.72 17.16
CA VAL A 328 10.80 3.96 16.54
C VAL A 328 11.88 3.11 17.18
N THR A 329 12.49 2.22 16.42
CA THR A 329 13.60 1.39 16.89
C THR A 329 14.91 2.01 16.45
N GLN A 330 15.79 2.23 17.41
CA GLN A 330 17.17 2.68 17.20
C GLN A 330 18.16 1.55 17.55
N PRO A 331 19.49 1.74 17.35
CA PRO A 331 20.46 0.71 17.72
C PRO A 331 20.33 0.27 19.19
N ILE A 332 20.78 -0.96 19.47
CA ILE A 332 20.61 -1.67 20.76
C ILE A 332 19.16 -2.21 20.92
N ASP A 333 18.41 -2.34 19.82
CA ASP A 333 17.02 -2.86 19.79
C ASP A 333 16.06 -2.10 20.73
N GLU A 334 16.40 -0.85 21.08
CA GLU A 334 15.55 -0.01 21.91
C GLU A 334 14.44 0.60 21.05
N THR A 335 13.19 0.25 21.35
CA THR A 335 12.02 0.79 20.68
C THR A 335 11.40 1.88 21.55
N TYR A 336 11.35 3.11 21.03
CA TYR A 336 10.60 4.19 21.63
C TYR A 336 9.14 4.17 21.15
N ILE A 337 8.22 4.33 22.09
CA ILE A 337 6.79 4.47 21.84
C ILE A 337 6.41 5.92 22.18
N PHE A 338 6.15 6.71 21.16
CA PHE A 338 5.71 8.11 21.27
C PHE A 338 4.18 8.15 21.25
N SER A 339 3.56 8.23 22.42
CA SER A 339 2.10 8.34 22.57
C SER A 339 1.64 9.79 22.41
N PRO A 340 0.47 10.06 21.77
CA PRO A 340 -0.12 11.39 21.69
C PRO A 340 -0.43 12.03 23.05
N THR A 341 -0.69 11.20 24.07
CA THR A 341 -1.11 11.67 25.40
C THR A 341 0.05 11.82 26.39
N SER A 342 1.26 11.38 26.01
CA SER A 342 2.44 11.48 26.85
C SER A 342 3.24 12.74 26.54
N GLU A 343 3.90 13.31 27.56
CA GLU A 343 4.87 14.38 27.37
C GLU A 343 6.17 13.88 26.72
N LYS A 344 6.50 12.60 26.92
CA LYS A 344 7.71 11.96 26.39
C LYS A 344 7.45 10.51 25.94
N GLY A 345 8.18 10.05 24.94
CA GLY A 345 8.16 8.67 24.48
C GLY A 345 8.69 7.71 25.56
N ARG A 346 7.98 6.59 25.78
CA ARG A 346 8.41 5.54 26.70
C ARG A 346 9.29 4.52 25.98
N ILE A 347 10.21 3.88 26.69
CA ILE A 347 11.06 2.82 26.13
C ILE A 347 10.35 1.48 26.32
N TYR A 348 10.17 0.75 25.22
CA TYR A 348 9.76 -0.64 25.24
C TYR A 348 11.02 -1.52 25.17
N LYS A 349 11.32 -2.17 26.29
CA LYS A 349 12.32 -3.25 26.36
C LYS A 349 11.53 -4.54 26.56
N ILE A 350 11.43 -5.37 25.53
CA ILE A 350 10.97 -6.75 25.75
C ILE A 350 11.99 -7.36 26.71
N GLY A 351 11.51 -7.79 27.87
CA GLY A 351 12.35 -8.36 28.91
C GLY A 351 13.23 -9.46 28.34
N ASN A 352 14.48 -9.48 28.77
CA ASN A 352 15.36 -10.63 28.62
C ASN A 352 14.56 -11.91 28.87
N THR A 353 14.31 -12.70 27.83
CA THR A 353 14.06 -14.12 28.02
C THR A 353 15.34 -14.64 28.67
N LYS A 354 15.26 -14.89 29.98
CA LYS A 354 16.30 -15.63 30.70
C LYS A 354 16.57 -16.92 29.91
N ILE A 355 17.86 -17.20 29.73
CA ILE A 355 18.37 -18.56 29.45
C ILE A 355 17.82 -19.50 30.51
#